data_AF-A0A9X8DLB5-F1
#
_entry.id   AF-A0A9X8DLB5-F1
#
_cell.length_a   1.000
_cell.length_b   1.000
_cell.length_c   1.000
_cell.angle_alpha   90.00
_cell.angle_beta   90.00
_cell.angle_gamma   90.00
#
_symmetry.space_group_name_H-M   'P 1'
#
loop_
_entity.id
_entity.type
_entity.pdbx_description
1 polymer ?
#
loop_
_entity_poly.entity_id
_entity_poly.type
_entity_poly.pdbx_seq_one_letter_code
_entity_poly.pdbx_strand_id
1 'polypeptide(L)'
;MNVPEVVSTNYVALATERFARTAACGKCIQVRCTDVQCNGATATETLYVVDRCPECAKDDLDFSREVFLKLTGGIEPGRLKMTWSYVTCPHSSDIVMCKKSGSNEFWLAVQPAGAVTGVSSVKINGKSTGMVDSAYYFKLESSSGVDLSKVQFELTPDNGGDAITTTLDMTKEGCVPTGKQFGRSGGAPPPPPPNDNGSSNDIGSNHDIGSNHDIGSSHDIGTVDDETCCDI
;
A
#
# COMPACT_ATOMS: atom_id res chain seq x y z
N MET A 1 -4.07 -7.70 12.11
CA MET A 1 -4.07 -6.69 11.03
C MET A 1 -5.49 -6.52 10.51
N ASN A 2 -5.90 -5.29 10.17
CA ASN A 2 -7.22 -4.99 9.59
C ASN A 2 -7.09 -4.78 8.07
N VAL A 3 -6.35 -5.68 7.42
CA VAL A 3 -6.16 -5.70 5.98
C VAL A 3 -7.37 -6.44 5.39
N PRO A 4 -8.16 -5.84 4.49
CA PRO A 4 -9.32 -6.52 3.95
C PRO A 4 -8.91 -7.79 3.21
N GLU A 5 -9.69 -8.86 3.35
CA GLU A 5 -9.39 -10.20 2.80
C GLU A 5 -9.00 -10.15 1.32
N VAL A 6 -9.62 -9.26 0.54
CA VAL A 6 -9.30 -9.04 -0.87
C VAL A 6 -7.82 -8.73 -1.14
N VAL A 7 -7.09 -8.18 -0.18
CA VAL A 7 -5.66 -7.87 -0.33
C VAL A 7 -4.81 -9.15 -0.37
N SER A 8 -5.29 -10.29 0.13
CA SER A 8 -4.55 -11.55 0.00
C SER A 8 -4.50 -12.08 -1.44
N THR A 9 -5.34 -11.55 -2.33
CA THR A 9 -5.37 -11.94 -3.75
C THR A 9 -5.15 -10.77 -4.69
N ASN A 10 -5.54 -9.54 -4.32
CA ASN A 10 -5.49 -8.37 -5.19
C ASN A 10 -4.38 -7.41 -4.74
N TYR A 11 -3.16 -7.90 -4.60
CA TYR A 11 -2.01 -7.08 -4.21
C TYR A 11 -1.04 -6.86 -5.37
N VAL A 12 -0.14 -5.89 -5.18
CA VAL A 12 0.97 -5.60 -6.08
C VAL A 12 2.18 -5.11 -5.29
N ALA A 13 3.35 -5.55 -5.73
CA ALA A 13 4.64 -4.98 -5.39
C ALA A 13 5.06 -4.00 -6.49
N LEU A 14 5.54 -2.82 -6.08
CA LEU A 14 6.01 -1.79 -7.01
C LEU A 14 7.53 -1.75 -7.06
N ALA A 15 8.08 -1.41 -8.23
CA ALA A 15 9.50 -1.12 -8.36
C ALA A 15 9.97 -0.06 -7.35
N THR A 16 11.22 -0.17 -6.89
CA THR A 16 11.81 0.69 -5.84
C THR A 16 11.51 2.19 -6.03
N GLU A 17 11.63 2.71 -7.25
CA GLU A 17 11.36 4.12 -7.55
C GLU A 17 9.90 4.51 -7.34
N ARG A 18 8.96 3.61 -7.65
CA ARG A 18 7.50 3.83 -7.52
C ARG A 18 7.02 3.55 -6.10
N PHE A 19 7.67 2.62 -5.40
CA PHE A 19 7.41 2.34 -3.99
C PHE A 19 7.77 3.53 -3.08
N ALA A 20 8.80 4.29 -3.47
CA ALA A 20 9.15 5.58 -2.90
C ALA A 20 9.32 5.56 -1.36
N ARG A 21 10.11 4.59 -0.86
CA ARG A 21 10.40 4.39 0.57
C ARG A 21 9.12 4.28 1.41
N THR A 22 8.27 3.32 1.08
CA THR A 22 6.94 3.08 1.70
C THR A 22 5.89 4.17 1.45
N ALA A 23 6.20 5.28 0.78
CA ALA A 23 5.22 6.33 0.52
C ALA A 23 4.08 5.85 -0.40
N ALA A 24 4.27 4.77 -1.15
CA ALA A 24 3.22 4.13 -1.95
C ALA A 24 2.30 3.19 -1.15
N CYS A 25 2.65 2.88 0.10
CA CYS A 25 1.88 1.97 0.93
C CYS A 25 0.46 2.46 1.20
N GLY A 26 -0.49 1.53 1.15
CA GLY A 26 -1.91 1.82 1.34
C GLY A 26 -2.56 2.55 0.15
N LYS A 27 -1.83 2.77 -0.95
CA LYS A 27 -2.42 3.23 -2.22
C LYS A 27 -2.93 2.05 -3.04
N CYS A 28 -3.78 2.36 -4.01
CA CYS A 28 -4.27 1.39 -4.96
C CYS A 28 -3.94 1.82 -6.39
N ILE A 29 -3.72 0.83 -7.24
CA ILE A 29 -3.59 1.03 -8.67
C ILE A 29 -4.72 0.28 -9.39
N GLN A 30 -5.08 0.75 -10.57
CA GLN A 30 -5.90 0.01 -11.50
C GLN A 30 -5.01 -0.45 -12.66
N VAL A 31 -5.06 -1.74 -12.96
CA VAL A 31 -4.22 -2.40 -13.96
C VAL A 31 -5.07 -3.06 -15.03
N ARG A 32 -4.60 -3.03 -16.28
CA ARG A 32 -5.14 -3.82 -17.38
C ARG A 32 -4.00 -4.31 -18.28
N CYS A 33 -4.20 -5.46 -18.93
CA CYS A 33 -3.26 -5.90 -19.96
C CYS A 33 -3.41 -5.06 -21.23
N THR A 34 -2.28 -4.68 -21.83
CA THR A 34 -2.24 -4.02 -23.16
C THR A 34 -1.32 -4.75 -24.15
N ASP A 35 -0.77 -5.89 -23.75
CA ASP A 35 0.02 -6.75 -24.62
C ASP A 35 -0.81 -7.33 -25.77
N VAL A 36 -0.16 -7.54 -26.92
CA VAL A 36 -0.77 -8.19 -28.08
C VAL A 36 -1.21 -9.62 -27.77
N GLN A 37 -0.52 -10.30 -26.85
CA GLN A 37 -0.83 -11.68 -26.47
C GLN A 37 -2.13 -11.78 -25.67
N CYS A 38 -2.57 -10.71 -25.01
CA CYS A 38 -3.82 -10.70 -24.24
C CYS A 38 -5.09 -10.78 -25.10
N ASN A 39 -4.96 -10.84 -26.43
CA ASN A 39 -6.01 -11.25 -27.37
C ASN A 39 -7.39 -10.62 -27.13
N GLY A 40 -7.42 -9.32 -26.82
CA GLY A 40 -8.67 -8.58 -26.57
C GLY A 40 -9.24 -8.73 -25.17
N ALA A 41 -8.46 -9.22 -24.19
CA ALA A 41 -8.84 -9.15 -22.79
C ALA A 41 -9.13 -7.68 -22.38
N THR A 42 -10.31 -7.46 -21.81
CA THR A 42 -10.78 -6.14 -21.36
C THR A 42 -10.87 -6.04 -19.84
N ALA A 43 -10.43 -7.08 -19.14
CA ALA A 43 -10.44 -7.11 -17.68
C ALA A 43 -9.59 -5.97 -17.11
N THR A 44 -10.01 -5.47 -15.97
CA THR A 44 -9.34 -4.38 -15.27
C THR A 44 -9.50 -4.64 -13.78
N GLU A 45 -8.39 -4.65 -13.05
CA GLU A 45 -8.38 -4.95 -11.63
C GLU A 45 -7.83 -3.80 -10.83
N THR A 46 -8.41 -3.58 -9.64
CA THR A 46 -7.83 -2.70 -8.63
C THR A 46 -6.97 -3.54 -7.70
N LEU A 47 -5.71 -3.14 -7.54
CA LEU A 47 -4.71 -3.80 -6.71
C LEU A 47 -4.25 -2.87 -5.59
N TYR A 48 -3.94 -3.45 -4.44
CA TYR A 48 -3.42 -2.76 -3.27
C TYR A 48 -1.89 -2.84 -3.27
N VAL A 49 -1.24 -1.68 -3.12
CA VAL A 49 0.22 -1.62 -2.99
C VAL A 49 0.59 -2.05 -1.58
N VAL A 50 1.23 -3.21 -1.46
CA VAL A 50 1.61 -3.81 -0.18
C VAL A 50 3.10 -4.05 -0.05
N ASP A 51 3.83 -4.02 -1.16
CA ASP A 51 5.23 -4.40 -1.17
C ASP A 51 6.07 -3.65 -2.21
N ARG A 52 7.37 -3.86 -2.09
CA ARG A 52 8.39 -3.41 -3.03
C ARG A 52 8.90 -4.60 -3.82
N CYS A 53 9.16 -4.40 -5.10
CA CYS A 53 9.89 -5.33 -5.95
C CYS A 53 11.26 -4.71 -6.28
N PRO A 54 12.34 -5.10 -5.56
CA PRO A 54 13.66 -4.51 -5.74
C PRO A 54 14.26 -4.70 -7.15
N GLU A 55 13.96 -5.84 -7.78
CA GLU A 55 14.45 -6.24 -9.09
C GLU A 55 13.60 -5.74 -10.27
N CYS A 56 12.39 -5.24 -10.00
CA CYS A 56 11.50 -4.71 -11.03
C CYS A 56 12.07 -3.44 -11.65
N ALA A 57 11.98 -3.33 -12.98
CA ALA A 57 12.26 -2.06 -13.63
C ALA A 57 11.19 -1.03 -13.21
N LYS A 58 11.50 0.26 -13.36
CA LYS A 58 10.72 1.40 -12.84
C LYS A 58 9.19 1.27 -12.93
N ASP A 59 8.66 0.78 -14.04
CA ASP A 59 7.23 0.73 -14.30
C ASP A 59 6.67 -0.71 -14.32
N ASP A 60 7.54 -1.70 -14.09
CA ASP A 60 7.15 -3.09 -14.00
C ASP A 60 6.36 -3.31 -12.70
N LEU A 61 5.35 -4.17 -12.79
CA LEU A 61 4.55 -4.60 -11.65
C LEU A 61 4.79 -6.08 -11.35
N ASP A 62 4.79 -6.43 -10.07
CA ASP A 62 4.74 -7.81 -9.61
C ASP A 62 3.45 -8.01 -8.79
N PHE A 63 2.50 -8.75 -9.35
CA PHE A 63 1.17 -8.94 -8.77
C PHE A 63 0.80 -10.42 -8.78
N SER A 64 -0.22 -10.77 -7.99
CA SER A 64 -0.62 -12.17 -7.79
C SER A 64 -0.92 -12.90 -9.11
N ARG A 65 -0.66 -14.21 -9.11
CA ARG A 65 -0.98 -15.12 -10.22
C ARG A 65 -2.48 -15.04 -10.58
N GLU A 66 -3.34 -14.98 -9.58
CA GLU A 66 -4.79 -14.90 -9.77
C GLU A 66 -5.18 -13.65 -10.56
N VAL A 67 -4.61 -12.49 -10.22
CA VAL A 67 -4.83 -11.24 -10.94
C VAL A 67 -4.26 -11.34 -12.36
N PHE A 68 -3.06 -11.89 -12.53
CA PHE A 68 -2.44 -12.07 -13.84
C PHE A 68 -3.34 -12.87 -14.79
N LEU A 69 -3.80 -14.04 -14.34
CA LEU A 69 -4.68 -14.90 -15.13
C LEU A 69 -5.99 -14.18 -15.49
N LYS A 70 -6.55 -13.41 -14.56
CA LYS A 70 -7.78 -12.64 -14.78
C LYS A 70 -7.57 -11.53 -15.82
N LEU A 71 -6.48 -10.77 -15.71
CA LEU A 71 -6.16 -9.66 -16.62
C LEU A 71 -5.85 -10.12 -18.04
N THR A 72 -5.31 -11.32 -18.19
CA THR A 72 -4.82 -11.84 -19.48
C THR A 72 -5.80 -12.79 -20.16
N GLY A 73 -6.88 -13.18 -19.50
CA GLY A 73 -7.83 -14.18 -20.01
C GLY A 73 -7.29 -15.61 -19.92
N GLY A 74 -6.41 -15.90 -18.95
CA GLY A 74 -5.90 -17.23 -18.66
C GLY A 74 -4.57 -17.57 -19.32
N ILE A 75 -3.78 -16.58 -19.72
CA ILE A 75 -2.41 -16.81 -20.19
C ILE A 75 -1.56 -17.20 -18.98
N GLU A 76 -0.78 -18.27 -19.12
CA GLU A 76 0.16 -18.67 -18.08
C GLU A 76 1.06 -17.50 -17.67
N PRO A 77 1.29 -17.28 -16.36
CA PRO A 77 2.12 -16.20 -15.86
C PRO A 77 3.46 -16.09 -16.60
N GLY A 78 3.73 -14.88 -17.06
CA GLY A 78 4.93 -14.54 -17.80
C GLY A 78 5.08 -13.03 -17.86
N ARG A 79 5.89 -12.55 -18.82
CA ARG A 79 6.11 -11.12 -19.00
C ARG A 79 5.25 -10.56 -20.11
N LEU A 80 4.35 -9.65 -19.77
CA LEU A 80 3.35 -9.09 -20.69
C LEU A 80 3.15 -7.62 -20.40
N LYS A 81 3.04 -6.79 -21.43
CA LYS A 81 2.81 -5.36 -21.27
C LYS A 81 1.51 -5.07 -20.51
N MET A 82 1.64 -4.42 -19.36
CA MET A 82 0.53 -3.89 -18.55
C MET A 82 0.45 -2.37 -18.67
N THR A 83 -0.73 -1.81 -18.43
CA THR A 83 -0.89 -0.37 -18.19
C THR A 83 -1.62 -0.17 -16.89
N TRP A 84 -1.14 0.79 -16.09
CA TRP A 84 -1.70 1.07 -14.78
C TRP A 84 -1.75 2.56 -14.44
N SER A 85 -2.57 2.89 -13.44
CA SER A 85 -2.66 4.23 -12.87
C SER A 85 -3.08 4.17 -11.40
N TYR A 86 -2.72 5.16 -10.59
CA TYR A 86 -3.20 5.27 -9.22
C TYR A 86 -4.70 5.58 -9.20
N VAL A 87 -5.44 4.91 -8.31
CA VAL A 87 -6.88 5.08 -8.14
C VAL A 87 -7.27 5.15 -6.67
N THR A 88 -8.49 5.63 -6.41
CA THR A 88 -9.09 5.55 -5.07
C THR A 88 -9.27 4.08 -4.67
N CYS A 89 -8.77 3.71 -3.50
CA CYS A 89 -8.94 2.38 -2.94
C CYS A 89 -10.41 2.11 -2.60
N PRO A 90 -10.96 0.92 -2.92
CA PRO A 90 -12.37 0.60 -2.71
C PRO A 90 -12.64 0.16 -1.26
N HIS A 91 -12.12 0.90 -0.28
CA HIS A 91 -12.45 0.69 1.13
C HIS A 91 -13.80 1.31 1.46
N SER A 92 -14.66 0.53 2.14
CA SER A 92 -15.94 0.98 2.68
C SER A 92 -15.88 1.34 4.16
N SER A 93 -14.81 0.96 4.86
CA SER A 93 -14.59 1.21 6.29
C SER A 93 -13.88 2.55 6.56
N ASP A 94 -13.95 2.99 7.81
CA ASP A 94 -13.14 4.08 8.32
C ASP A 94 -11.65 3.70 8.40
N ILE A 95 -10.80 4.72 8.42
CA ILE A 95 -9.37 4.58 8.68
C ILE A 95 -9.19 4.06 10.11
N VAL A 96 -8.23 3.16 10.30
CA VAL A 96 -7.74 2.76 11.63
C VAL A 96 -6.32 3.27 11.84
N MET A 97 -5.98 3.62 13.08
CA MET A 97 -4.59 3.89 13.48
C MET A 97 -4.04 2.67 14.21
N CYS A 98 -3.06 2.01 13.62
CA CYS A 98 -2.38 0.85 14.18
C CYS A 98 -1.11 1.28 14.90
N LYS A 99 -1.01 1.00 16.21
CA LYS A 99 0.20 1.25 17.00
C LYS A 99 1.24 0.18 16.68
N LYS A 100 2.48 0.59 16.40
CA LYS A 100 3.60 -0.35 16.27
C LYS A 100 3.91 -0.97 17.62
N SER A 101 4.10 -2.29 17.66
CA SER A 101 4.63 -2.98 18.84
C SER A 101 5.95 -2.35 19.30
N GLY A 102 6.11 -2.16 20.61
CA GLY A 102 7.25 -1.46 21.21
C GLY A 102 7.08 0.05 21.34
N SER A 103 5.99 0.63 20.80
CA SER A 103 5.67 2.04 21.03
C SER A 103 5.32 2.33 22.48
N ASN A 104 5.76 3.48 22.97
CA ASN A 104 5.50 3.99 24.31
C ASN A 104 5.33 5.52 24.27
N GLU A 105 5.25 6.16 25.43
CA GLU A 105 5.06 7.61 25.55
C GLU A 105 6.24 8.44 24.99
N PHE A 106 7.47 7.90 25.00
CA PHE A 106 8.66 8.60 24.50
C PHE A 106 8.95 8.34 23.03
N TRP A 107 8.48 7.20 22.50
CA TRP A 107 8.64 6.80 21.12
C TRP A 107 7.33 6.18 20.63
N LEU A 108 6.56 6.92 19.82
CA LEU A 108 5.28 6.47 19.30
C LEU A 108 5.34 6.35 17.79
N ALA A 109 5.16 5.13 17.28
CA ALA A 109 5.03 4.85 15.85
C ALA A 109 3.63 4.32 15.53
N VAL A 110 3.01 4.90 14.51
CA VAL A 110 1.65 4.54 14.10
C VAL A 110 1.53 4.40 12.58
N GLN A 111 0.69 3.47 12.16
CA GLN A 111 0.35 3.23 10.77
C GLN A 111 -1.14 3.52 10.53
N PRO A 112 -1.49 4.48 9.67
CA PRO A 112 -2.85 4.58 9.17
C PRO A 112 -3.12 3.43 8.19
N ALA A 113 -4.26 2.76 8.33
CA ALA A 113 -4.66 1.68 7.42
C ALA A 113 -6.14 1.84 6.99
N GLY A 114 -6.46 1.34 5.80
CA GLY A 114 -7.80 1.41 5.22
C GLY A 114 -8.20 2.78 4.68
N ALA A 115 -7.24 3.67 4.40
CA ALA A 115 -7.50 4.95 3.76
C ALA A 115 -7.87 4.76 2.29
N VAL A 116 -8.87 5.51 1.80
CA VAL A 116 -9.30 5.43 0.37
C VAL A 116 -8.29 6.07 -0.59
N THR A 117 -7.31 6.81 -0.07
CA THR A 117 -6.20 7.42 -0.80
C THR A 117 -4.95 7.37 0.09
N GLY A 118 -3.78 7.57 -0.50
CA GLY A 118 -2.53 7.58 0.26
C GLY A 118 -2.52 8.66 1.34
N VAL A 119 -1.78 8.41 2.43
CA VAL A 119 -1.54 9.39 3.49
C VAL A 119 -0.20 10.06 3.22
N SER A 120 -0.21 11.38 3.00
CA SER A 120 1.01 12.15 2.75
C SER A 120 1.74 12.54 4.03
N SER A 121 1.01 12.80 5.12
CA SER A 121 1.60 13.12 6.42
C SER A 121 0.65 12.82 7.57
N VAL A 122 1.25 12.57 8.73
CA VAL A 122 0.56 12.48 10.01
C VAL A 122 1.20 13.48 10.96
N LYS A 123 0.37 14.19 11.75
CA LYS A 123 0.85 14.89 12.94
C LYS A 123 0.29 14.22 14.19
N ILE A 124 1.11 14.21 15.23
CA ILE A 124 0.76 13.66 16.55
C ILE A 124 0.81 14.80 17.55
N ASN A 125 -0.33 15.11 18.17
CA ASN A 125 -0.49 16.25 19.09
C ASN A 125 0.07 17.57 18.51
N GLY A 126 -0.23 17.83 17.23
CA GLY A 126 0.24 19.01 16.49
C GLY A 126 1.69 18.98 16.04
N LYS A 127 2.48 17.96 16.40
CA LYS A 127 3.89 17.80 15.99
C LYS A 127 3.99 16.96 14.72
N SER A 128 4.83 17.37 13.77
CA SER A 128 5.15 16.57 12.59
C SER A 128 5.89 15.29 12.97
N THR A 129 5.58 14.20 12.27
CA THR A 129 6.25 12.91 12.44
C THR A 129 7.37 12.71 11.42
N GLY A 130 8.36 11.89 11.76
CA GLY A 130 9.24 11.25 10.77
C GLY A 130 8.65 9.92 10.29
N MET A 131 9.38 9.19 9.46
CA MET A 131 9.10 7.79 9.11
C MET A 131 10.08 6.85 9.80
N VAL A 132 9.66 5.62 10.08
CA VAL A 132 10.58 4.52 10.36
C VAL A 132 11.27 4.14 9.04
N ASP A 133 12.59 3.95 9.04
CA ASP A 133 13.37 3.89 7.80
C ASP A 133 13.00 2.68 6.92
N SER A 134 12.61 1.56 7.54
CA SER A 134 12.31 0.30 6.86
C SER A 134 10.82 -0.10 6.91
N ALA A 135 9.93 0.80 7.36
CA ALA A 135 8.53 0.42 7.59
C ALA A 135 7.58 1.61 7.43
N TYR A 136 6.35 1.33 6.99
CA TYR A 136 5.29 2.33 6.82
C TYR A 136 4.66 2.77 8.15
N TYR A 137 5.48 3.40 9.01
CA TYR A 137 5.06 3.97 10.28
C TYR A 137 5.52 5.42 10.41
N PHE A 138 4.56 6.27 10.76
CA PHE A 138 4.79 7.65 11.16
C PHE A 138 5.23 7.66 12.63
N LYS A 139 6.45 8.15 12.89
CA LYS A 139 7.07 8.13 14.22
C LYS A 139 7.19 9.53 14.83
N LEU A 140 6.88 9.64 16.12
CA LEU A 140 7.18 10.80 16.95
C LEU A 140 8.02 10.37 18.15
N GLU A 141 9.15 11.05 18.33
CA GLU A 141 9.98 10.96 19.53
C GLU A 141 9.70 12.18 20.42
N SER A 142 9.52 11.97 21.72
CA SER A 142 9.13 13.03 22.65
C SER A 142 9.85 12.84 23.99
N SER A 143 10.74 13.77 24.35
CA SER A 143 11.43 13.75 25.65
C SER A 143 10.50 14.00 26.84
N SER A 144 9.38 14.69 26.62
CA SER A 144 8.36 14.96 27.64
C SER A 144 7.28 13.88 27.74
N GLY A 145 7.40 12.80 26.96
CA GLY A 145 6.33 11.81 26.81
C GLY A 145 5.14 12.31 25.97
N VAL A 146 4.24 11.39 25.66
CA VAL A 146 2.95 11.57 24.99
C VAL A 146 1.92 10.84 25.84
N ASP A 147 0.84 11.52 26.23
CA ASP A 147 -0.26 10.87 26.94
C ASP A 147 -1.02 9.94 25.97
N LEU A 148 -0.73 8.65 26.07
CA LEU A 148 -1.28 7.63 25.18
C LEU A 148 -2.80 7.45 25.34
N SER A 149 -3.42 7.91 26.44
CA SER A 149 -4.87 7.79 26.62
C SER A 149 -5.69 8.75 25.74
N LYS A 150 -5.03 9.76 25.15
CA LYS A 150 -5.68 10.82 24.35
C LYS A 150 -4.74 11.41 23.32
N VAL A 151 -4.32 10.61 22.36
CA VAL A 151 -3.43 11.05 21.27
C VAL A 151 -4.26 11.68 20.16
N GLN A 152 -4.01 12.94 19.85
CA GLN A 152 -4.59 13.61 18.69
C GLN A 152 -3.77 13.29 17.43
N PHE A 153 -4.44 12.83 16.39
CA PHE A 153 -3.88 12.61 15.07
C PHE A 153 -4.49 13.59 14.06
N GLU A 154 -3.66 14.17 13.22
CA GLU A 154 -4.07 14.89 12.00
C GLU A 154 -3.46 14.16 10.80
N LEU A 155 -4.31 13.59 9.94
CA LEU A 155 -3.90 12.85 8.75
C LEU A 155 -4.19 13.70 7.52
N THR A 156 -3.20 13.89 6.67
CA THR A 156 -3.35 14.62 5.39
C THR A 156 -3.33 13.62 4.24
N PRO A 157 -4.32 13.64 3.33
CA PRO A 157 -4.29 12.78 2.15
C PRO A 157 -3.23 13.24 1.14
N ASP A 158 -2.82 12.35 0.25
CA ASP A 158 -1.84 12.61 -0.81
C ASP A 158 -2.43 13.22 -2.08
N ASN A 159 -3.74 13.17 -2.23
CA ASN A 159 -4.48 13.69 -3.39
C ASN A 159 -4.90 15.16 -3.24
N GLY A 160 -4.44 15.86 -2.19
CA GLY A 160 -4.78 17.25 -1.92
C GLY A 160 -6.18 17.49 -1.34
N GLY A 161 -6.88 16.45 -0.91
CA GLY A 161 -8.14 16.57 -0.17
C GLY A 161 -7.96 17.11 1.26
N ASP A 162 -9.08 17.28 1.97
CA ASP A 162 -9.08 17.79 3.34
C ASP A 162 -8.45 16.80 4.32
N ALA A 163 -7.64 17.33 5.23
CA ALA A 163 -7.11 16.56 6.35
C ALA A 163 -8.22 16.16 7.33
N ILE A 164 -8.03 15.03 7.99
CA ILE A 164 -8.92 14.59 9.08
C ILE A 164 -8.19 14.68 10.42
N THR A 165 -8.91 15.08 11.47
CA THR A 165 -8.39 15.11 12.83
C THR A 165 -9.19 14.18 13.73
N THR A 166 -8.54 13.36 14.56
CA THR A 166 -9.20 12.50 15.55
C THR A 166 -8.40 12.44 16.84
N THR A 167 -9.02 12.03 17.95
CA THR A 167 -8.35 11.81 19.24
C THR A 167 -8.67 10.40 19.72
N LEU A 168 -7.62 9.60 19.93
CA LEU A 168 -7.72 8.17 20.20
C LEU A 168 -7.01 7.79 21.49
N ASP A 169 -7.52 6.75 22.16
CA ASP A 169 -6.83 6.04 23.23
C ASP A 169 -5.93 4.95 22.62
N MET A 170 -4.62 5.17 22.70
CA MET A 170 -3.55 4.32 22.17
C MET A 170 -2.80 3.56 23.29
N THR A 171 -3.38 3.47 24.49
CA THR A 171 -2.77 2.75 25.62
C THR A 171 -2.61 1.26 25.33
N LYS A 172 -3.56 0.67 24.61
CA LYS A 172 -3.53 -0.74 24.21
C LYS A 172 -2.74 -0.96 22.92
N GLU A 173 -2.25 -2.18 22.75
CA GLU A 173 -1.69 -2.63 21.48
C GLU A 173 -2.77 -2.80 20.41
N GLY A 174 -2.36 -2.75 19.15
CA GLY A 174 -3.24 -2.98 18.00
C GLY A 174 -3.75 -1.70 17.34
N CYS A 175 -4.91 -1.82 16.68
CA CYS A 175 -5.48 -0.77 15.85
C CYS A 175 -6.76 -0.19 16.45
N VAL A 176 -6.90 1.13 16.35
CA VAL A 176 -8.05 1.87 16.88
C VAL A 176 -8.76 2.57 15.72
N PRO A 177 -10.08 2.38 15.52
CA PRO A 177 -10.85 3.08 14.50
C PRO A 177 -10.88 4.59 14.73
N THR A 178 -10.68 5.35 13.65
CA THR A 178 -10.71 6.82 13.71
C THR A 178 -12.13 7.40 13.70
N GLY A 179 -13.11 6.61 13.26
CA GLY A 179 -14.48 7.06 12.97
C GLY A 179 -14.57 7.98 11.75
N LYS A 180 -13.52 8.03 10.92
CA LYS A 180 -13.37 8.96 9.81
C LYS A 180 -12.75 8.29 8.59
N GLN A 181 -13.04 8.84 7.43
CA GLN A 181 -12.42 8.49 6.15
C GLN A 181 -12.16 9.78 5.36
N PHE A 182 -11.16 9.77 4.47
CA PHE A 182 -10.94 10.89 3.55
C PHE A 182 -12.13 11.06 2.60
N GLY A 183 -12.31 12.29 2.12
CA GLY A 183 -13.27 12.56 1.05
C GLY A 183 -12.91 11.78 -0.20
N ARG A 184 -13.87 11.04 -0.74
CA ARG A 184 -13.75 10.45 -2.08
C ARG A 184 -13.97 11.58 -3.08
N SER A 185 -12.91 12.27 -3.51
CA SER A 185 -13.07 13.16 -4.66
C SER A 185 -13.36 12.26 -5.87
N GLY A 186 -14.46 12.50 -6.58
CA GLY A 186 -14.81 11.79 -7.82
C GLY A 186 -13.91 12.17 -8.99
N GLY A 187 -12.66 12.53 -8.73
CA GLY A 187 -11.68 12.92 -9.74
C GLY A 187 -11.23 11.68 -10.51
N ALA A 188 -11.33 11.75 -11.83
CA ALA A 188 -10.72 10.77 -12.71
C ALA A 188 -9.25 10.53 -12.27
N PRO A 189 -8.73 9.29 -12.38
CA PRO A 189 -7.32 9.02 -12.15
C PRO A 189 -6.47 10.06 -12.87
N PRO A 190 -5.33 10.51 -12.29
CA PRO A 190 -4.37 11.27 -13.06
C PRO A 190 -4.10 10.52 -14.37
N PRO A 191 -4.04 11.23 -15.53
CA PRO A 191 -3.80 10.56 -16.80
C PRO A 191 -2.57 9.67 -16.67
N PRO A 192 -2.57 8.48 -17.29
CA PRO A 192 -1.41 7.60 -17.26
C PRO A 192 -0.16 8.41 -17.65
N PRO A 193 1.00 8.14 -17.03
CA PRO A 193 2.22 8.88 -17.32
C PRO A 193 2.43 8.98 -18.84
N PRO A 194 2.75 10.18 -19.39
CA PRO A 194 2.88 10.34 -20.83
C PRO A 194 4.02 9.47 -21.35
N ASN A 195 3.72 8.62 -22.34
CA ASN A 195 4.61 7.70 -23.03
C ASN A 195 4.93 6.38 -22.31
N ASP A 196 3.91 5.55 -22.06
CA ASP A 196 4.10 4.11 -21.87
C ASP A 196 4.19 3.39 -23.24
N ASN A 197 5.35 3.54 -23.88
CA ASN A 197 5.83 2.53 -24.83
C ASN A 197 6.40 1.35 -24.04
N GLY A 198 5.52 0.62 -23.34
CA GLY A 198 5.67 -0.74 -22.84
C GLY A 198 7.09 -1.20 -22.63
N SER A 199 7.55 -1.13 -21.39
CA SER A 199 8.62 -2.03 -20.96
C SER A 199 8.13 -3.45 -21.22
N SER A 200 8.86 -4.21 -22.03
CA SER A 200 8.55 -5.60 -22.38
C SER A 200 8.75 -6.58 -21.22
N ASN A 201 8.70 -6.12 -19.97
CA ASN A 201 9.37 -6.77 -18.84
C ASN A 201 8.54 -6.95 -17.57
N ASP A 202 7.23 -6.67 -17.54
CA ASP A 202 6.37 -6.96 -16.37
C ASP A 202 6.50 -8.42 -15.90
N ILE A 203 6.45 -8.77 -14.60
CA ILE A 203 6.73 -10.13 -14.11
C ILE A 203 5.45 -10.79 -13.58
N GLY A 204 5.08 -11.93 -14.15
CA GLY A 204 4.26 -12.96 -13.49
C GLY A 204 5.06 -14.25 -13.45
N SER A 205 5.78 -14.52 -12.37
CA SER A 205 6.72 -15.65 -12.32
C SER A 205 6.02 -17.01 -12.19
N ASN A 206 6.50 -17.96 -12.99
CA ASN A 206 6.02 -19.34 -13.08
C ASN A 206 7.04 -20.34 -12.48
N HIS A 207 7.83 -19.93 -11.47
CA HIS A 207 8.92 -20.76 -10.94
C HIS A 207 9.07 -20.90 -9.42
N ASP A 208 8.16 -20.35 -8.62
CA ASP A 208 8.23 -20.43 -7.14
C ASP A 208 6.91 -20.98 -6.59
N ILE A 209 6.59 -22.23 -6.98
CA ILE A 209 5.53 -23.00 -6.33
C ILE A 209 6.19 -24.10 -5.50
N GLY A 210 6.38 -23.83 -4.21
CA GLY A 210 6.63 -24.83 -3.18
C GLY A 210 8.06 -24.90 -2.62
N SER A 211 8.80 -23.79 -2.62
CA SER A 211 10.04 -23.68 -1.83
C SER A 211 9.78 -22.82 -0.57
N ASN A 212 10.49 -23.07 0.53
CA ASN A 212 10.28 -22.38 1.80
C ASN A 212 10.76 -20.89 1.78
N HIS A 213 10.79 -20.27 0.60
CA HIS A 213 11.32 -18.94 0.28
C HIS A 213 10.63 -18.36 -0.99
N ASP A 214 9.30 -18.42 -1.09
CA ASP A 214 8.55 -18.02 -2.29
C ASP A 214 7.75 -16.71 -2.06
N ILE A 215 8.25 -15.60 -2.63
CA ILE A 215 7.63 -14.27 -2.58
C ILE A 215 6.22 -14.34 -3.15
N GLY A 216 5.22 -13.98 -2.35
CA GLY A 216 3.80 -14.07 -2.70
C GLY A 216 3.09 -15.35 -2.22
N SER A 217 3.77 -16.26 -1.52
CA SER A 217 3.05 -17.16 -0.62
C SER A 217 2.47 -16.34 0.54
N SER A 218 1.37 -16.79 1.14
CA SER A 218 0.84 -16.22 2.39
C SER A 218 1.86 -16.05 3.53
N HIS A 219 3.09 -16.57 3.37
CA HIS A 219 4.21 -16.52 4.30
C HIS A 219 5.36 -15.57 3.90
N ASP A 220 5.33 -14.94 2.72
CA ASP A 220 6.46 -14.11 2.24
C ASP A 220 6.22 -12.61 2.26
N ILE A 221 5.02 -12.19 2.66
CA ILE A 221 4.88 -10.81 3.10
C ILE A 221 5.75 -10.72 4.37
N GLY A 222 6.78 -9.84 4.38
CA GLY A 222 7.55 -9.53 5.59
C GLY A 222 8.88 -10.28 5.82
N THR A 223 9.66 -10.60 4.77
CA THR A 223 11.05 -11.02 5.01
C THR A 223 11.85 -9.86 5.63
N VAL A 224 12.74 -10.19 6.57
CA VAL A 224 13.42 -9.25 7.50
C VAL A 224 14.29 -8.16 6.86
N ASP A 225 14.48 -8.21 5.55
CA ASP A 225 15.27 -7.26 4.77
C ASP A 225 14.44 -6.46 3.75
N ASP A 226 13.11 -6.66 3.67
CA ASP A 226 12.25 -5.95 2.73
C ASP A 226 11.51 -4.76 3.36
N GLU A 227 11.47 -3.65 2.63
CA GLU A 227 10.68 -2.48 3.00
C GLU A 227 9.21 -2.78 2.67
N THR A 228 8.52 -3.52 3.53
CA THR A 228 7.12 -3.87 3.30
C THR A 228 6.17 -2.79 3.84
N CYS A 229 4.93 -2.78 3.35
CA CYS A 229 3.90 -1.87 3.86
C CYS A 229 3.32 -2.31 5.20
N CYS A 230 3.42 -3.58 5.56
CA CYS A 230 2.87 -4.13 6.79
C CYS A 230 3.99 -4.82 7.56
N ASP A 231 4.22 -4.41 8.82
CA ASP A 231 4.97 -5.24 9.76
C ASP A 231 4.20 -6.56 9.92
N ILE A 232 4.87 -7.68 9.69
CA ILE A 232 4.33 -9.04 9.85
C ILE A 232 4.97 -9.71 11.05
#